data_AF-A0A6A5UW03-F1
#
_entry.id   AF-A0A6A5UW03-F1
#
_cell.length_a   1.000
_cell.length_b   1.000
_cell.length_c   1.000
_cell.angle_alpha   90.00
_cell.angle_beta   90.00
_cell.angle_gamma   90.00
#
_symmetry.space_group_name_H-M   'P 1'
#
loop_
_entity.id
_entity.type
_entity.pdbx_description
1 polymer ?
#
loop_
_entity_poly.entity_id
_entity_poly.type
_entity_poly.pdbx_seq_one_letter_code
_entity_poly.pdbx_strand_id
1 'polypeptide(L)'
;GTIGKELHYDNFLNPCCVRNWPDELIVYDKPNEAHLPDVVFPKWLPDLAFTSEQMRGEVAVRMLKSTKQITLKYDRDMRVKIAPWMGKFLVGFPVNEGLNAVKDLNFPHIHWYNSYGPTLAATNPDVDLMLQCGKLERVGLTFHALRINVSGSNGARVPVSLGAFLDHFKLRPMLGCKSLKHVYIGGIQHRTMVVEGGDQLVMLRDFGKWLRESFEGQGQEVTVML
;
A
#
# COMPACT_ATOMS: atom_id res chain seq x y z
N GLY A 1 2.68 27.22 1.44
CA GLY A 1 3.30 26.74 2.68
C GLY A 1 3.34 25.24 2.63
N THR A 2 4.48 24.64 2.89
CA THR A 2 4.62 23.19 3.08
C THR A 2 4.16 22.85 4.49
N ILE A 3 3.21 21.92 4.61
CA ILE A 3 2.89 21.33 5.90
C ILE A 3 3.88 20.18 6.04
N GLY A 4 4.93 20.39 6.83
CA GLY A 4 5.97 19.40 7.16
C GLY A 4 5.93 19.13 8.66
N LYS A 5 5.43 17.97 9.08
CA LYS A 5 5.51 17.54 10.48
C LYS A 5 5.73 16.04 10.55
N GLU A 6 6.87 15.64 11.08
CA GLU A 6 7.08 14.29 11.57
C GLU A 6 6.40 14.21 12.93
N LEU A 7 5.50 13.25 13.09
CA LEU A 7 4.84 13.03 14.37
C LEU A 7 5.58 11.94 15.15
N HIS A 8 5.89 10.82 14.51
CA HIS A 8 6.33 9.60 15.18
C HIS A 8 7.38 8.85 14.31
N TYR A 9 8.03 7.82 14.87
CA TYR A 9 8.85 6.84 14.12
C TYR A 9 8.24 5.43 14.26
N ASP A 10 8.39 4.58 13.24
CA ASP A 10 7.95 3.18 13.30
C ASP A 10 8.96 2.29 14.06
N ASN A 11 8.62 1.02 14.25
CA ASN A 11 9.46 0.02 14.90
C ASN A 11 10.79 -0.27 14.16
N PHE A 12 11.05 0.41 13.03
CA PHE A 12 12.29 0.36 12.26
C PHE A 12 13.00 1.73 12.24
N LEU A 13 12.61 2.66 13.11
CA LEU A 13 13.13 4.03 13.20
C LEU A 13 12.96 4.85 11.92
N ASN A 14 12.06 4.45 11.01
CA ASN A 14 11.71 5.31 9.89
C ASN A 14 10.60 6.28 10.30
N PRO A 15 10.58 7.51 9.78
CA PRO A 15 9.49 8.44 10.02
C PRO A 15 8.13 7.78 9.71
N CYS A 16 7.20 7.85 10.67
CA CYS A 16 5.85 7.32 10.54
C CYS A 16 4.85 8.44 10.83
N CYS A 17 3.82 8.58 9.97
CA CYS A 17 2.99 9.78 9.90
C CYS A 17 3.72 11.05 9.44
N VAL A 18 4.66 10.94 8.49
CA VAL A 18 5.15 12.12 7.74
C VAL A 18 4.05 12.66 6.87
N ARG A 19 3.86 13.96 6.95
CA ARG A 19 3.02 14.72 6.03
C ARG A 19 3.93 15.78 5.46
N ASN A 20 4.31 15.62 4.20
CA ASN A 20 5.02 16.60 3.41
C ASN A 20 4.12 16.97 2.26
N TRP A 21 3.04 17.71 2.52
CA TRP A 21 2.09 18.07 1.46
C TRP A 21 2.70 19.15 0.55
N PRO A 22 2.59 19.03 -0.79
CA PRO A 22 1.79 18.05 -1.56
C PRO A 22 2.54 16.78 -2.00
N ASP A 23 3.76 16.53 -1.53
CA ASP A 23 4.59 15.43 -2.02
C ASP A 23 4.19 14.07 -1.44
N GLU A 24 4.02 13.95 -0.12
CA GLU A 24 3.80 12.66 0.51
C GLU A 24 2.84 12.72 1.70
N LEU A 25 1.95 11.72 1.77
CA LEU A 25 1.16 11.39 2.95
C LEU A 25 1.49 9.96 3.40
N ILE A 26 2.25 9.83 4.48
CA ILE A 26 2.50 8.53 5.12
C ILE A 26 1.45 8.28 6.21
N VAL A 27 0.80 7.13 6.16
CA VAL A 27 -0.12 6.67 7.19
C VAL A 27 0.29 5.27 7.64
N TYR A 28 0.30 5.03 8.95
CA TYR A 28 0.78 3.76 9.53
C TYR A 28 -0.28 3.11 10.44
N ASP A 29 -0.21 1.78 10.54
CA ASP A 29 -1.07 0.96 11.42
C ASP A 29 -1.03 1.45 12.89
N LYS A 30 -2.14 1.33 13.62
CA LYS A 30 -2.24 1.89 14.99
C LYS A 30 -2.49 0.82 16.06
N PRO A 31 -2.07 1.05 17.32
CA PRO A 31 -2.34 0.11 18.40
C PRO A 31 -3.84 0.02 18.74
N ASN A 32 -4.61 1.10 18.51
CA ASN A 32 -6.06 1.13 18.65
C ASN A 32 -6.67 2.28 17.82
N GLU A 33 -7.99 2.31 17.70
CA GLU A 33 -8.71 3.28 16.87
C GLU A 33 -8.61 4.72 17.38
N ALA A 34 -8.41 4.94 18.69
CA ALA A 34 -8.26 6.28 19.25
C ALA A 34 -6.99 7.02 18.76
N HIS A 35 -6.04 6.31 18.15
CA HIS A 35 -4.84 6.90 17.54
C HIS A 35 -4.98 7.16 16.04
N LEU A 36 -6.10 6.75 15.43
CA LEU A 36 -6.44 7.19 14.10
C LEU A 36 -6.88 8.65 14.18
N PRO A 37 -6.58 9.47 13.15
CA PRO A 37 -7.30 10.72 12.99
C PRO A 37 -8.78 10.39 13.01
N ASP A 38 -9.56 11.11 13.83
CA ASP A 38 -11.01 11.02 13.76
C ASP A 38 -11.39 11.22 12.29
N VAL A 39 -12.19 10.30 11.74
CA VAL A 39 -12.62 10.36 10.32
C VAL A 39 -13.26 11.73 10.04
N VAL A 40 -13.84 12.33 11.08
CA VAL A 40 -14.46 13.64 11.06
C VAL A 40 -13.45 14.78 11.25
N PHE A 41 -12.33 14.60 11.97
CA PHE A 41 -11.36 15.67 12.30
C PHE A 41 -9.91 15.26 12.06
N PRO A 42 -9.45 15.28 10.80
CA PRO A 42 -8.05 15.07 10.52
C PRO A 42 -7.29 16.33 10.96
N LYS A 43 -6.63 16.29 12.13
CA LYS A 43 -5.85 17.40 12.75
C LYS A 43 -4.70 17.98 11.88
N TRP A 44 -4.58 17.53 10.65
CA TRP A 44 -3.56 17.89 9.68
C TRP A 44 -4.09 18.70 8.50
N LEU A 45 -5.40 18.91 8.44
CA LEU A 45 -5.96 19.87 7.50
C LEU A 45 -5.55 21.30 7.95
N PRO A 46 -5.37 22.24 7.02
CA PRO A 46 -5.12 23.64 7.37
C PRO A 46 -6.32 24.24 8.11
N ASP A 47 -6.10 25.31 8.87
CA ASP A 47 -7.12 25.95 9.72
C ASP A 47 -8.43 26.27 8.97
N LEU A 48 -8.32 26.62 7.68
CA LEU A 48 -9.48 26.86 6.81
C LEU A 48 -10.46 25.68 6.78
N ALA A 49 -9.96 24.43 6.86
CA ALA A 49 -10.78 23.22 6.87
C ALA A 49 -11.68 23.09 8.12
N PHE A 50 -11.43 23.87 9.17
CA PHE A 50 -12.22 23.82 10.40
C PHE A 50 -13.28 24.92 10.48
N THR A 51 -13.47 25.68 9.40
CA THR A 51 -14.52 26.71 9.31
C THR A 51 -15.92 26.13 9.14
N SER A 52 -16.08 24.98 8.48
CA SER A 52 -17.33 24.22 8.38
C SER A 52 -17.06 22.75 7.99
N GLU A 53 -18.04 21.86 8.15
CA GLU A 53 -17.94 20.46 7.71
C GLU A 53 -17.76 20.35 6.19
N GLN A 54 -18.46 21.19 5.42
CA GLN A 54 -18.34 21.24 3.96
C GLN A 54 -16.91 21.63 3.55
N MET A 55 -16.38 22.72 4.12
CA MET A 55 -15.01 23.19 3.82
C MET A 55 -13.97 22.13 4.20
N ARG A 56 -14.22 21.39 5.28
CA ARG A 56 -13.39 20.26 5.68
C ARG A 56 -13.30 19.19 4.61
N GLY A 57 -14.46 18.77 4.09
CA GLY A 57 -14.56 17.79 3.02
C GLY A 57 -13.83 18.26 1.77
N GLU A 58 -14.08 19.48 1.33
CA GLU A 58 -13.47 20.09 0.15
C GLU A 58 -11.94 20.18 0.27
N VAL A 59 -11.43 20.65 1.42
CA VAL A 59 -10.00 20.76 1.67
C VAL A 59 -9.34 19.38 1.73
N ALA A 60 -9.95 18.41 2.42
CA ALA A 60 -9.43 17.05 2.49
C ALA A 60 -9.34 16.39 1.10
N VAL A 61 -10.41 16.48 0.30
CA VAL A 61 -10.42 15.99 -1.09
C VAL A 61 -9.36 16.71 -1.92
N ARG A 62 -9.21 18.04 -1.78
CA ARG A 62 -8.20 18.81 -2.50
C ARG A 62 -6.78 18.37 -2.11
N MET A 63 -6.53 18.11 -0.84
CA MET A 63 -5.25 17.60 -0.37
C MET A 63 -4.97 16.20 -0.92
N LEU A 64 -5.94 15.28 -0.89
CA LEU A 64 -5.82 13.95 -1.50
C LEU A 64 -5.50 14.05 -3.01
N LYS A 65 -6.23 14.87 -3.76
CA LYS A 65 -6.04 15.07 -5.21
C LYS A 65 -4.67 15.64 -5.57
N SER A 66 -4.07 16.42 -4.67
CA SER A 66 -2.77 17.07 -4.88
C SER A 66 -1.61 16.28 -4.30
N THR A 67 -1.87 15.32 -3.41
CA THR A 67 -0.84 14.48 -2.82
C THR A 67 -0.24 13.57 -3.89
N LYS A 68 1.07 13.66 -4.11
CA LYS A 68 1.73 12.87 -5.16
C LYS A 68 1.75 11.39 -4.84
N GLN A 69 1.92 11.02 -3.56
CA GLN A 69 1.93 9.63 -3.12
C GLN A 69 1.34 9.47 -1.72
N ILE A 70 0.49 8.45 -1.55
CA ILE A 70 -0.03 8.04 -0.25
C ILE A 70 0.62 6.71 0.13
N THR A 71 1.49 6.75 1.14
CA THR A 71 2.23 5.59 1.63
C THR A 71 1.50 4.96 2.82
N LEU A 72 1.12 3.69 2.70
CA LEU A 72 0.42 2.92 3.72
C LEU A 72 1.35 1.90 4.37
N LYS A 73 1.92 2.27 5.52
CA LYS A 73 2.84 1.42 6.27
C LYS A 73 2.10 0.44 7.16
N TYR A 74 2.31 -0.85 6.91
CA TYR A 74 1.88 -1.91 7.80
C TYR A 74 2.85 -2.08 8.97
N ASP A 75 2.31 -2.36 10.14
CA ASP A 75 3.07 -2.82 11.31
C ASP A 75 2.39 -4.06 11.88
N ARG A 76 3.16 -5.16 11.97
CA ARG A 76 2.67 -6.46 12.43
C ARG A 76 2.02 -6.39 13.80
N ASP A 77 2.60 -5.62 14.71
CA ASP A 77 2.23 -5.65 16.13
C ASP A 77 1.02 -4.75 16.42
N MET A 78 0.54 -4.03 15.40
CA MET A 78 -0.58 -3.10 15.51
C MET A 78 -1.92 -3.79 15.24
N ARG A 79 -2.93 -3.44 16.04
CA ARG A 79 -4.29 -4.01 15.96
C ARG A 79 -5.11 -3.42 14.82
N VAL A 80 -4.92 -2.13 14.57
CA VAL A 80 -5.67 -1.38 13.55
C VAL A 80 -4.86 -1.34 12.27
N LYS A 81 -5.46 -1.80 11.18
CA LYS A 81 -4.83 -1.82 9.87
C LYS A 81 -5.23 -0.66 9.02
N ILE A 82 -4.23 -0.08 8.39
CA ILE A 82 -4.39 1.21 7.79
C ILE A 82 -5.08 1.15 6.43
N ALA A 83 -4.89 0.09 5.63
CA ALA A 83 -5.59 -0.04 4.34
C ALA A 83 -7.12 -0.17 4.50
N PRO A 84 -7.68 -1.07 5.35
CA PRO A 84 -9.12 -1.09 5.62
C PRO A 84 -9.65 0.23 6.18
N TRP A 85 -8.92 0.86 7.11
CA TRP A 85 -9.31 2.15 7.66
C TRP A 85 -9.32 3.25 6.59
N MET A 86 -8.29 3.30 5.74
CA MET A 86 -8.19 4.27 4.64
C MET A 86 -9.36 4.10 3.68
N GLY A 87 -9.74 2.86 3.33
CA GLY A 87 -10.94 2.62 2.51
C GLY A 87 -12.19 3.23 3.14
N LYS A 88 -12.44 2.98 4.44
CA LYS A 88 -13.58 3.57 5.16
C LYS A 88 -13.52 5.10 5.19
N PHE A 89 -12.34 5.67 5.42
CA PHE A 89 -12.13 7.12 5.41
C PHE A 89 -12.46 7.72 4.04
N LEU A 90 -12.00 7.11 2.95
CA LEU A 90 -12.22 7.60 1.58
C LEU A 90 -13.67 7.45 1.11
N VAL A 91 -14.39 6.45 1.59
CA VAL A 91 -15.84 6.28 1.34
C VAL A 91 -16.68 7.31 2.10
N GLY A 92 -16.15 7.90 3.17
CA GLY A 92 -16.84 8.95 3.94
C GLY A 92 -17.09 10.25 3.17
N PHE A 93 -16.45 10.44 2.00
CA PHE A 93 -16.65 11.61 1.16
C PHE A 93 -17.83 11.43 0.19
N PRO A 94 -18.65 12.48 -0.06
CA PRO A 94 -19.77 12.42 -0.99
C PRO A 94 -19.36 11.86 -2.36
N VAL A 95 -20.24 11.07 -2.97
CA VAL A 95 -20.09 10.58 -4.35
C VAL A 95 -18.73 9.88 -4.61
N ASN A 96 -18.17 9.22 -3.60
CA ASN A 96 -16.85 8.56 -3.66
C ASN A 96 -15.70 9.50 -4.06
N GLU A 97 -15.81 10.81 -3.77
CA GLU A 97 -14.79 11.79 -4.13
C GLU A 97 -13.43 11.48 -3.51
N GLY A 98 -13.39 10.91 -2.30
CA GLY A 98 -12.17 10.47 -1.64
C GLY A 98 -11.47 9.36 -2.41
N LEU A 99 -12.18 8.29 -2.77
CA LEU A 99 -11.64 7.17 -3.56
C LEU A 99 -11.14 7.65 -4.94
N ASN A 100 -11.88 8.55 -5.58
CA ASN A 100 -11.52 9.12 -6.88
C ASN A 100 -10.39 10.16 -6.80
N ALA A 101 -10.05 10.65 -5.61
CA ALA A 101 -8.95 11.58 -5.41
C ALA A 101 -7.59 10.87 -5.37
N VAL A 102 -7.55 9.59 -5.00
CA VAL A 102 -6.33 8.81 -4.85
C VAL A 102 -5.84 8.30 -6.20
N LYS A 103 -4.63 8.73 -6.59
CA LYS A 103 -3.98 8.34 -7.85
C LYS A 103 -2.72 7.51 -7.68
N ASP A 104 -2.08 7.58 -6.52
CA ASP A 104 -0.80 6.94 -6.24
C ASP A 104 -0.81 6.37 -4.82
N LEU A 105 -0.70 5.05 -4.72
CA LEU A 105 -0.60 4.32 -3.46
C LEU A 105 0.75 3.63 -3.37
N ASN A 106 1.38 3.66 -2.20
CA ASN A 106 2.60 2.93 -1.93
C ASN A 106 2.43 2.01 -0.72
N PHE A 107 2.73 0.74 -0.91
CA PHE A 107 2.66 -0.32 0.09
C PHE A 107 4.08 -0.83 0.37
N PRO A 108 4.85 -0.15 1.24
CA PRO A 108 6.23 -0.55 1.58
C PRO A 108 6.29 -1.90 2.29
N HIS A 109 5.14 -2.39 2.77
CA HIS A 109 4.98 -3.67 3.45
C HIS A 109 3.66 -4.28 3.02
N ILE A 110 3.57 -4.76 1.77
CA ILE A 110 2.31 -5.32 1.28
C ILE A 110 1.79 -6.41 2.24
N HIS A 111 0.49 -6.38 2.46
CA HIS A 111 -0.21 -6.95 3.60
C HIS A 111 0.25 -8.35 4.03
N TRP A 112 0.72 -8.45 5.27
CA TRP A 112 1.30 -9.66 5.87
C TRP A 112 0.28 -10.54 6.63
N TYR A 113 -1.04 -10.37 6.42
CA TYR A 113 -2.07 -11.08 7.23
C TYR A 113 -2.10 -12.60 7.11
N ASN A 114 -1.49 -13.16 6.06
CA ASN A 114 -1.55 -14.59 5.76
C ASN A 114 -0.46 -15.42 6.46
N SER A 115 0.04 -14.97 7.61
CA SER A 115 1.29 -15.48 8.18
C SER A 115 1.16 -16.28 9.47
N TYR A 116 0.06 -16.16 10.20
CA TYR A 116 -0.11 -16.78 11.53
C TYR A 116 -1.27 -17.80 11.60
N GLY A 117 -1.99 -18.02 10.50
CA GLY A 117 -3.06 -19.03 10.40
C GLY A 117 -2.73 -20.11 9.35
N PRO A 118 -3.24 -21.35 9.50
CA PRO A 118 -3.08 -22.41 8.51
C PRO A 118 -3.80 -22.10 7.19
N THR A 119 -4.73 -21.13 7.21
CA THR A 119 -5.56 -20.74 6.07
C THR A 119 -5.17 -19.34 5.61
N LEU A 120 -4.86 -19.19 4.32
CA LEU A 120 -4.69 -17.88 3.70
C LEU A 120 -6.03 -17.12 3.78
N ALA A 121 -6.00 -15.85 4.17
CA ALA A 121 -7.17 -14.99 4.09
C ALA A 121 -7.73 -14.96 2.66
N ALA A 122 -9.05 -14.81 2.54
CA ALA A 122 -9.74 -14.83 1.27
C ALA A 122 -9.32 -13.66 0.36
N THR A 123 -9.00 -12.50 0.94
CA THR A 123 -8.61 -11.29 0.22
C THR A 123 -7.35 -10.65 0.80
N ASN A 124 -6.82 -9.65 0.09
CA ASN A 124 -5.75 -8.78 0.57
C ASN A 124 -6.30 -7.34 0.65
N PRO A 125 -6.44 -6.77 1.86
CA PRO A 125 -6.91 -5.40 2.07
C PRO A 125 -6.19 -4.30 1.28
N ASP A 126 -4.90 -4.47 0.97
CA ASP A 126 -4.16 -3.51 0.16
C ASP A 126 -4.68 -3.55 -1.28
N VAL A 127 -4.89 -4.75 -1.83
CA VAL A 127 -5.46 -4.96 -3.17
C VAL A 127 -6.93 -4.54 -3.20
N ASP A 128 -7.69 -4.83 -2.14
CA ASP A 128 -9.09 -4.41 -2.00
C ASP A 128 -9.20 -2.87 -2.02
N LEU A 129 -8.26 -2.16 -1.39
CA LEU A 129 -8.20 -0.69 -1.44
C LEU A 129 -7.81 -0.20 -2.85
N MET A 130 -6.83 -0.83 -3.51
CA MET A 130 -6.48 -0.48 -4.88
C MET A 130 -7.69 -0.53 -5.82
N LEU A 131 -8.51 -1.59 -5.68
CA LEU A 131 -9.71 -1.79 -6.50
C LEU A 131 -10.82 -0.77 -6.22
N GLN A 132 -10.92 -0.26 -5.00
CA GLN A 132 -11.88 0.79 -4.65
C GLN A 132 -11.48 2.15 -5.25
N CYS A 133 -10.17 2.40 -5.39
CA CYS A 133 -9.64 3.64 -5.97
C CYS A 133 -9.75 3.63 -7.51
N GLY A 134 -10.93 3.94 -8.06
CA GLY A 134 -11.20 3.88 -9.51
C GLY A 134 -10.30 4.78 -10.40
N LYS A 135 -9.61 5.75 -9.81
CA LYS A 135 -8.67 6.68 -10.46
C LYS A 135 -7.20 6.37 -10.14
N LEU A 136 -6.90 5.21 -9.54
CA LEU A 136 -5.54 4.80 -9.21
C LEU A 136 -4.72 4.61 -10.49
N GLU A 137 -3.65 5.39 -10.65
CA GLU A 137 -2.76 5.37 -11.81
C GLU A 137 -1.41 4.70 -11.49
N ARG A 138 -0.98 4.74 -10.23
CA ARG A 138 0.33 4.26 -9.79
C ARG A 138 0.23 3.45 -8.51
N VAL A 139 1.00 2.37 -8.44
CA VAL A 139 1.15 1.59 -7.21
C VAL A 139 2.60 1.21 -6.97
N GLY A 140 3.08 1.46 -5.75
CA GLY A 140 4.35 0.95 -5.22
C GLY A 140 4.11 -0.27 -4.35
N LEU A 141 4.85 -1.36 -4.57
CA LEU A 141 4.75 -2.61 -3.82
C LEU A 141 6.13 -3.05 -3.35
N THR A 142 6.28 -3.30 -2.06
CA THR A 142 7.51 -3.90 -1.49
C THR A 142 7.14 -5.15 -0.71
N PHE A 143 7.93 -6.21 -0.90
CA PHE A 143 7.63 -7.55 -0.40
C PHE A 143 8.61 -7.98 0.67
N HIS A 144 8.15 -8.76 1.65
CA HIS A 144 9.01 -9.29 2.70
C HIS A 144 9.82 -10.51 2.21
N ALA A 145 11.12 -10.55 2.46
CA ALA A 145 12.05 -11.59 1.99
C ALA A 145 11.59 -13.03 2.29
N LEU A 146 11.02 -13.24 3.48
CA LEU A 146 10.52 -14.55 3.93
C LEU A 146 9.29 -15.08 3.17
N ARG A 147 8.66 -14.26 2.31
CA ARG A 147 7.44 -14.62 1.58
C ARG A 147 7.64 -14.76 0.09
N ILE A 148 8.80 -14.32 -0.38
CA ILE A 148 9.24 -14.52 -1.77
C ILE A 148 10.19 -15.71 -1.87
N ASN A 149 10.67 -16.23 -0.73
CA ASN A 149 11.55 -17.40 -0.65
C ASN A 149 11.04 -18.42 0.36
N VAL A 150 11.28 -19.70 0.09
CA VAL A 150 11.10 -20.83 1.02
C VAL A 150 12.43 -21.48 1.36
N SER A 151 12.47 -22.24 2.46
CA SER A 151 13.66 -23.04 2.79
C SER A 151 13.71 -24.27 1.88
N GLY A 152 14.80 -24.40 1.12
CA GLY A 152 15.15 -25.61 0.37
C GLY A 152 15.65 -26.72 1.28
N SER A 153 15.79 -27.92 0.71
CA SER A 153 16.22 -29.14 1.43
C SER A 153 17.63 -29.04 2.03
N ASN A 154 18.50 -28.22 1.45
CA ASN A 154 19.87 -27.94 1.91
C ASN A 154 19.96 -26.72 2.84
N GLY A 155 18.82 -26.15 3.28
CA GLY A 155 18.78 -24.93 4.07
C GLY A 155 18.96 -23.63 3.27
N ALA A 156 19.31 -23.71 1.99
CA ALA A 156 19.36 -22.54 1.11
C ALA A 156 17.95 -21.99 0.89
N ARG A 157 17.83 -20.68 0.68
CA ARG A 157 16.56 -20.06 0.31
C ARG A 157 16.33 -20.19 -1.19
N VAL A 158 15.16 -20.68 -1.56
CA VAL A 158 14.75 -20.85 -2.95
C VAL A 158 13.54 -19.95 -3.21
N PRO A 159 13.50 -19.20 -4.33
CA PRO A 159 12.33 -18.41 -4.68
C PRO A 159 11.06 -19.26 -4.76
N VAL A 160 9.93 -18.72 -4.29
CA VAL A 160 8.63 -19.38 -4.46
C VAL A 160 8.19 -19.34 -5.92
N SER A 161 7.32 -20.29 -6.32
CA SER A 161 6.70 -20.22 -7.65
C SER A 161 5.80 -18.98 -7.75
N LEU A 162 5.69 -18.42 -8.97
CA LEU A 162 4.81 -17.30 -9.25
C LEU A 162 3.36 -17.56 -8.79
N GLY A 163 2.82 -18.76 -9.03
CA GLY A 163 1.48 -19.13 -8.59
C GLY A 163 1.29 -19.02 -7.08
N ALA A 164 2.23 -19.58 -6.31
CA ALA A 164 2.22 -19.52 -4.85
C ALA A 164 2.38 -18.08 -4.33
N PHE A 165 3.22 -17.27 -4.98
CA PHE A 165 3.38 -15.85 -4.66
C PHE A 165 2.07 -15.08 -4.87
N LEU A 166 1.44 -15.23 -6.04
CA LEU A 166 0.17 -14.56 -6.37
C LEU A 166 -0.96 -15.00 -5.43
N ASP A 167 -0.99 -16.27 -5.01
CA ASP A 167 -1.97 -16.81 -4.07
C ASP A 167 -1.74 -16.34 -2.63
N HIS A 168 -0.48 -16.23 -2.22
CA HIS A 168 -0.11 -15.77 -0.89
C HIS A 168 -0.50 -14.31 -0.68
N PHE A 169 -0.18 -13.44 -1.64
CA PHE A 169 -0.46 -12.01 -1.58
C PHE A 169 -1.82 -11.63 -2.18
N LYS A 170 -2.57 -12.59 -2.74
CA LYS A 170 -3.87 -12.36 -3.42
C LYS A 170 -3.78 -11.22 -4.44
N LEU A 171 -2.82 -11.29 -5.35
CA LEU A 171 -2.49 -10.20 -6.28
C LEU A 171 -3.32 -10.21 -7.57
N ARG A 172 -3.91 -11.34 -7.95
CA ARG A 172 -4.71 -11.46 -9.18
C ARG A 172 -5.83 -10.42 -9.31
N PRO A 173 -6.59 -10.10 -8.24
CA PRO A 173 -7.63 -9.08 -8.32
C PRO A 173 -7.11 -7.71 -8.73
N MET A 174 -5.82 -7.37 -8.54
CA MET A 174 -5.29 -6.05 -8.92
C MET A 174 -5.43 -5.77 -10.42
N LEU A 175 -5.56 -6.80 -11.26
CA LEU A 175 -5.84 -6.64 -12.69
C LEU A 175 -7.17 -5.90 -12.95
N GLY A 176 -8.09 -5.86 -11.97
CA GLY A 176 -9.30 -5.04 -12.04
C GLY A 176 -9.07 -3.52 -11.94
N CYS A 177 -7.85 -3.06 -11.68
CA CYS A 177 -7.51 -1.64 -11.61
C CYS A 177 -7.39 -1.01 -13.01
N LYS A 178 -8.55 -0.65 -13.59
CA LYS A 178 -8.66 -0.16 -14.98
C LYS A 178 -7.88 1.11 -15.32
N SER A 179 -7.55 1.92 -14.32
CA SER A 179 -6.82 3.18 -14.51
C SER A 179 -5.32 3.05 -14.27
N LEU A 180 -4.85 1.87 -13.85
CA LEU A 180 -3.46 1.65 -13.45
C LEU A 180 -2.54 1.75 -14.66
N LYS A 181 -1.47 2.53 -14.54
CA LYS A 181 -0.48 2.76 -15.61
C LYS A 181 0.92 2.34 -15.20
N HIS A 182 1.24 2.45 -13.91
CA HIS A 182 2.56 2.15 -13.40
C HIS A 182 2.51 1.27 -12.17
N VAL A 183 3.30 0.20 -12.18
CA VAL A 183 3.59 -0.64 -11.00
C VAL A 183 5.07 -0.53 -10.70
N TYR A 184 5.40 -0.01 -9.53
CA TYR A 184 6.76 0.04 -9.00
C TYR A 184 6.95 -1.10 -8.00
N ILE A 185 7.89 -1.99 -8.28
CA ILE A 185 8.27 -3.09 -7.39
C ILE A 185 9.48 -2.61 -6.61
N GLY A 186 9.26 -2.02 -5.44
CA GLY A 186 10.30 -1.39 -4.60
C GLY A 186 11.28 -2.35 -3.94
N GLY A 187 11.21 -3.64 -4.27
CA GLY A 187 12.18 -4.65 -3.87
C GLY A 187 11.76 -5.46 -2.64
N ILE A 188 12.78 -5.83 -1.86
CA ILE A 188 12.68 -6.81 -0.79
C ILE A 188 12.99 -6.14 0.54
N GLN A 189 12.02 -6.11 1.45
CA GLN A 189 12.29 -5.73 2.83
C GLN A 189 12.99 -6.88 3.56
N HIS A 190 14.16 -6.57 4.13
CA HIS A 190 14.99 -7.52 4.86
C HIS A 190 15.13 -7.11 6.34
N ARG A 191 14.74 -7.97 7.30
CA ARG A 191 14.92 -7.64 8.73
C ARG A 191 16.26 -8.11 9.30
N THR A 192 16.81 -9.26 8.89
CA THR A 192 18.05 -9.80 9.55
C THR A 192 18.78 -10.97 8.87
N MET A 193 18.27 -11.59 7.81
CA MET A 193 18.91 -12.76 7.18
C MET A 193 19.77 -12.35 5.97
N VAL A 194 21.09 -12.50 6.07
CA VAL A 194 21.91 -12.60 4.87
C VAL A 194 21.46 -13.86 4.15
N VAL A 195 20.78 -13.72 3.03
CA VAL A 195 20.47 -14.86 2.18
C VAL A 195 21.62 -14.97 1.18
N GLU A 196 22.58 -15.80 1.52
CA GLU A 196 23.67 -16.14 0.60
C GLU A 196 23.13 -17.08 -0.49
N GLY A 197 23.33 -16.69 -1.76
CA GLY A 197 23.05 -17.53 -2.92
C GLY A 197 21.66 -17.38 -3.54
N GLY A 198 21.61 -17.32 -4.87
CA GLY A 198 20.40 -17.23 -5.70
C GLY A 198 20.00 -15.80 -6.09
N ASP A 199 19.53 -15.62 -7.32
CA ASP A 199 18.92 -14.36 -7.78
C ASP A 199 17.55 -14.22 -7.08
N GLN A 200 17.54 -13.62 -5.88
CA GLN A 200 16.34 -13.41 -5.07
C GLN A 200 15.27 -12.55 -5.78
N LEU A 201 15.69 -11.86 -6.84
CA LEU A 201 14.82 -11.02 -7.64
C LEU A 201 14.16 -11.82 -8.78
N VAL A 202 14.50 -13.09 -9.00
CA VAL A 202 13.87 -13.94 -10.04
C VAL A 202 12.36 -13.92 -9.89
N MET A 203 11.84 -14.17 -8.69
CA MET A 203 10.40 -14.16 -8.47
C MET A 203 9.80 -12.77 -8.75
N LEU A 204 10.45 -11.68 -8.31
CA LEU A 204 9.96 -10.33 -8.59
C LEU A 204 10.00 -9.99 -10.09
N ARG A 205 10.98 -10.51 -10.82
CA ARG A 205 11.09 -10.40 -12.28
C ARG A 205 9.97 -11.18 -12.98
N ASP A 206 9.70 -12.40 -12.54
CA ASP A 206 8.60 -13.23 -13.04
C ASP A 206 7.25 -12.57 -12.76
N PHE A 207 7.08 -12.00 -11.56
CA PHE A 207 5.91 -11.22 -11.21
C PHE A 207 5.76 -9.97 -12.09
N GLY A 208 6.84 -9.24 -12.33
CA GLY A 208 6.81 -8.07 -13.21
C GLY A 208 6.50 -8.43 -14.68
N LYS A 209 6.99 -9.58 -15.15
CA LYS A 209 6.61 -10.14 -16.46
C LYS A 209 5.12 -10.50 -16.49
N TRP A 210 4.64 -11.24 -15.48
CA TRP A 210 3.23 -11.62 -15.36
C TRP A 210 2.29 -10.42 -15.34
N LEU A 211 2.64 -9.33 -14.63
CA LEU A 211 1.86 -8.10 -14.62
C LEU A 211 1.67 -7.53 -16.02
N ARG A 212 2.77 -7.36 -16.77
CA ARG A 212 2.73 -6.83 -18.13
C ARG A 212 1.85 -7.69 -19.03
N GLU A 213 2.13 -8.99 -19.08
CA GLU A 213 1.39 -9.93 -19.93
C GLU A 213 -0.10 -10.00 -19.55
N SER A 214 -0.41 -9.95 -18.26
CA SER A 214 -1.80 -10.06 -17.78
C SER A 214 -2.62 -8.81 -18.05
N PHE A 215 -2.03 -7.62 -17.91
CA PHE A 215 -2.70 -6.36 -18.27
C PHE A 215 -2.82 -6.21 -19.79
N GLU A 216 -1.77 -6.56 -20.54
CA GLU A 216 -1.81 -6.55 -22.01
C GLU A 216 -2.90 -7.49 -22.54
N GLY A 217 -3.04 -8.68 -21.97
CA GLY A 217 -4.13 -9.61 -22.27
C GLY A 217 -5.54 -9.07 -21.98
N GLN A 218 -5.66 -7.99 -21.20
CA GLN A 218 -6.93 -7.27 -20.94
C GLN A 218 -7.07 -5.99 -21.79
N GLY A 219 -6.13 -5.74 -22.72
CA GLY A 219 -6.10 -4.53 -23.54
C GLY A 219 -5.62 -3.29 -22.78
N GLN A 220 -4.90 -3.46 -21.68
CA GLN A 220 -4.37 -2.37 -20.86
C GLN A 220 -2.84 -2.40 -20.87
N GLU A 221 -2.22 -1.27 -21.21
CA GLU A 221 -0.76 -1.13 -21.13
C GLU A 221 -0.36 -0.66 -19.73
N VAL A 222 0.55 -1.40 -19.08
CA VAL A 222 1.10 -1.05 -17.77
C VAL A 222 2.62 -1.11 -17.82
N THR A 223 3.26 -0.03 -17.38
CA THR A 223 4.71 0.03 -17.16
C THR A 223 5.04 -0.59 -15.80
N VAL A 224 5.89 -1.62 -15.81
CA VAL A 224 6.41 -2.22 -14.58
C VAL A 224 7.89 -1.83 -14.40
N MET A 225 8.20 -1.25 -13.24
CA MET A 225 9.54 -0.83 -12.85
C MET A 225 10.02 -1.70 -11.70
N LEU A 226 11.22 -2.27 -11.84
CA LEU A 226 11.93 -3.06 -10.83
C LEU A 226 13.05 -2.24 -10.19
#